data_AF-A0A968MJ63-F1
#
_entry.id   AF-A0A968MJ63-F1
#
_cell.length_a   1.000
_cell.length_b   1.000
_cell.length_c   1.000
_cell.angle_alpha   90.00
_cell.angle_beta   90.00
_cell.angle_gamma   90.00
#
_symmetry.space_group_name_H-M   'P 1'
#
loop_
_entity.id
_entity.type
_entity.pdbx_description
1 polymer ?
#
loop_
_entity_poly.entity_id
_entity_poly.type
_entity_poly.pdbx_seq_one_letter_code
_entity_poly.pdbx_strand_id
1 'polypeptide(L)'
;MTTLPKLRIDIVSDVVCPWCYVGRKRMAKALAQIETPHELEIHWRPFELNGQLPATGLPFRPYMLQKFGSESQLNAMFAHMTNVGETEGIDFRFDLVAYAPNTFEAHAYFGGQPLKGSKNYWPKRYLRHTLLRGRMWVTVIPLLLLPTRLG
;
A
#
# COMPACT_ATOMS: atom_id res chain seq x y z
N MET A 1 0.44 -20.09 33.99
CA MET A 1 0.79 -19.37 32.75
C MET A 1 -0.03 -18.10 32.71
N THR A 2 0.58 -16.93 32.86
CA THR A 2 -0.14 -15.65 32.86
C THR A 2 -0.11 -15.12 31.43
N THR A 3 -1.26 -15.10 30.75
CA THR A 3 -1.39 -14.51 29.41
C THR A 3 -1.29 -12.99 29.52
N LEU A 4 -0.43 -12.38 28.71
CA LEU A 4 -0.33 -10.92 28.65
C LEU A 4 -1.64 -10.31 28.10
N PRO A 5 -2.07 -9.14 28.61
CA PRO A 5 -3.22 -8.44 28.03
C PRO A 5 -2.91 -8.03 26.58
N LYS A 6 -3.89 -8.21 25.69
CA LYS A 6 -3.72 -7.95 24.25
C LYS A 6 -3.99 -6.49 23.92
N LEU A 7 -3.12 -5.86 23.13
CA LEU A 7 -3.32 -4.54 22.57
C LEU A 7 -3.50 -4.64 21.06
N ARG A 8 -4.72 -4.36 20.60
CA ARG A 8 -5.09 -4.38 19.19
C ARG A 8 -4.80 -3.04 18.52
N ILE A 9 -4.20 -3.10 17.33
CA ILE A 9 -3.91 -1.96 16.46
C ILE A 9 -4.58 -2.21 15.11
N ASP A 10 -5.68 -1.51 14.82
CA ASP A 10 -6.31 -1.53 13.49
C ASP A 10 -5.69 -0.44 12.60
N ILE A 11 -5.21 -0.83 11.42
CA ILE A 11 -4.56 0.04 10.44
C ILE A 11 -5.42 0.10 9.19
N VAL A 12 -5.95 1.27 8.88
CA VAL A 12 -6.71 1.52 7.66
C VAL A 12 -5.74 1.95 6.56
N SER A 13 -5.69 1.19 5.46
CA SER A 13 -4.68 1.42 4.41
C SER A 13 -5.21 1.10 3.03
N ASP A 14 -4.76 1.89 2.05
CA ASP A 14 -4.88 1.56 0.63
C ASP A 14 -3.52 1.13 0.05
N VAL A 15 -3.52 0.18 -0.88
CA VAL A 15 -2.32 -0.37 -1.51
C VAL A 15 -1.68 0.59 -2.50
N VAL A 16 -2.37 1.64 -2.96
CA VAL A 16 -1.79 2.67 -3.85
C VAL A 16 -1.39 3.95 -3.11
N CYS A 17 -1.67 4.05 -1.81
CA CYS A 17 -1.43 5.26 -1.03
C CYS A 17 0.05 5.36 -0.62
N PRO A 18 0.80 6.38 -1.09
CA PRO A 18 2.22 6.50 -0.74
C PRO A 18 2.40 6.87 0.75
N TRP A 19 1.46 7.62 1.33
CA TRP A 19 1.47 7.93 2.76
C TRP A 19 1.23 6.70 3.64
N CYS A 20 0.38 5.76 3.22
CA CYS A 20 0.21 4.50 3.94
C CYS A 20 1.51 3.69 4.00
N TYR A 21 2.33 3.75 2.94
CA TYR A 21 3.63 3.06 2.92
C TYR A 21 4.67 3.72 3.84
N VAL A 22 4.74 5.05 3.83
CA VAL A 22 5.53 5.84 4.80
C VAL A 22 5.09 5.51 6.24
N GLY A 23 3.78 5.53 6.49
CA GLY A 23 3.19 5.19 7.78
C GLY A 23 3.57 3.77 8.24
N ARG A 24 3.53 2.79 7.34
CA ARG A 24 3.97 1.41 7.63
C ARG A 24 5.45 1.35 8.02
N LYS A 25 6.34 2.05 7.32
CA LYS A 25 7.78 2.09 7.65
C LYS A 25 8.01 2.72 9.03
N ARG A 26 7.37 3.85 9.31
CA ARG A 26 7.45 4.54 10.60
C ARG A 26 6.88 3.69 11.74
N MET A 27 5.74 3.05 11.52
CA MET A 27 5.14 2.13 12.49
C MET A 27 6.06 0.95 12.77
N ALA A 28 6.66 0.33 11.75
CA ALA A 28 7.61 -0.75 11.95
C ALA A 28 8.83 -0.32 12.79
N LYS A 29 9.35 0.90 12.57
CA LYS A 29 10.42 1.49 13.40
C LYS A 29 9.97 1.69 14.84
N ALA A 30 8.77 2.23 15.06
CA ALA A 30 8.21 2.44 16.41
C ALA A 30 7.97 1.10 17.14
N LEU A 31 7.43 0.10 16.45
CA LEU A 31 7.21 -1.24 17.00
C LEU A 31 8.51 -1.97 17.36
N ALA A 32 9.61 -1.66 16.68
CA ALA A 32 10.93 -2.20 17.04
C ALA A 32 11.55 -1.53 18.27
N GLN A 33 11.02 -0.39 18.71
CA GLN A 33 11.54 0.41 19.83
C GLN A 33 10.63 0.38 21.06
N ILE A 34 9.38 -0.06 20.91
CA ILE A 34 8.41 -0.05 22.00
C ILE A 34 8.68 -1.19 22.98
N GLU A 35 8.77 -0.83 24.26
CA GLU A 35 8.68 -1.78 25.37
C GLU A 35 7.25 -1.77 25.88
N THR A 36 6.56 -2.91 25.80
CA THR A 36 5.17 -3.02 26.24
C THR A 36 4.93 -4.36 26.95
N PRO A 37 4.15 -4.37 28.05
CA PRO A 37 3.73 -5.62 28.68
C PRO A 37 2.57 -6.28 27.91
N HIS A 38 2.12 -5.71 26.78
CA HIS A 38 1.00 -6.24 26.00
C HIS A 38 1.47 -7.09 24.82
N GLU A 39 0.70 -8.13 24.52
CA GLU A 39 0.81 -8.81 23.22
C GLU A 39 0.18 -7.92 22.14
N LEU A 40 0.94 -7.55 21.12
CA LEU A 40 0.48 -6.66 20.06
C LEU A 40 -0.24 -7.44 18.95
N GLU A 41 -1.49 -7.09 18.68
CA GLU A 41 -2.29 -7.66 17.59
C GLU A 41 -2.51 -6.62 16.49
N ILE A 42 -1.85 -6.78 15.35
CA ILE A 42 -1.95 -5.84 14.23
C ILE A 42 -2.96 -6.35 13.21
N HIS A 43 -3.98 -5.53 12.93
CA HIS A 43 -5.04 -5.82 11.97
C HIS A 43 -5.02 -4.80 10.84
N TRP A 44 -4.96 -5.28 9.60
CA TRP A 44 -5.08 -4.43 8.42
C TRP A 44 -6.55 -4.33 8.00
N ARG A 45 -7.02 -3.11 7.78
CA ARG A 45 -8.37 -2.79 7.32
C ARG A 45 -8.27 -2.19 5.92
N PRO A 46 -8.89 -2.81 4.90
CA PRO A 46 -8.83 -2.31 3.54
C PRO A 46 -9.54 -0.96 3.44
N PHE A 47 -8.98 -0.07 2.63
CA PHE A 47 -9.57 1.21 2.28
C PHE A 47 -9.27 1.52 0.82
N GLU A 48 -10.25 2.03 0.09
CA GLU A 48 -10.06 2.45 -1.30
C GLU A 48 -10.07 3.98 -1.35
N LEU A 49 -8.95 4.59 -1.72
CA LEU A 49 -8.85 6.03 -1.95
C LEU A 49 -9.81 6.50 -3.05
N ASN A 50 -10.09 5.62 -4.01
CA ASN A 50 -11.10 5.84 -5.04
C ASN A 50 -11.70 4.50 -5.52
N GLY A 51 -12.74 4.04 -4.83
CA GLY A 51 -13.50 2.85 -5.23
C GLY A 51 -14.33 3.01 -6.52
N GLN A 52 -14.41 4.22 -7.09
CA GLN A 52 -15.15 4.48 -8.34
C GLN A 52 -14.28 4.33 -9.59
N LEU A 53 -12.98 4.06 -9.45
CA LEU A 53 -12.14 3.80 -10.62
C LEU A 53 -12.65 2.56 -11.37
N PRO A 54 -12.67 2.57 -12.72
CA PRO A 54 -12.98 1.36 -13.47
C PRO A 54 -11.96 0.26 -13.16
N ALA A 55 -12.36 -1.01 -13.28
CA ALA A 55 -11.48 -2.15 -13.03
C ALA A 55 -10.19 -2.11 -13.88
N THR A 56 -10.27 -1.55 -15.08
CA THR A 56 -9.12 -1.34 -15.99
C THR A 56 -8.15 -0.25 -15.52
N GLY A 57 -8.52 0.54 -14.52
CA GLY A 57 -7.82 1.76 -14.11
C GLY A 57 -7.93 2.90 -15.14
N LEU A 58 -7.26 4.00 -14.84
CA LEU A 58 -7.13 5.17 -15.71
C LEU A 58 -5.66 5.53 -15.92
N PRO A 59 -5.28 6.19 -17.04
CA PRO A 59 -3.96 6.77 -17.19
C PRO A 59 -3.64 7.68 -16.00
N PHE A 60 -2.52 7.44 -15.34
CA PHE A 60 -2.22 8.01 -14.02
C PHE A 60 -2.16 9.54 -14.05
N ARG A 61 -1.36 10.09 -14.95
CA ARG A 61 -1.12 11.54 -14.97
C ARG A 61 -2.39 12.35 -15.29
N PRO A 62 -3.18 12.04 -16.34
CA PRO A 62 -4.47 12.70 -16.56
C PRO A 62 -5.42 12.59 -15.37
N TYR A 63 -5.53 11.41 -14.75
CA TYR A 63 -6.35 11.20 -13.56
C TYR A 63 -5.92 12.09 -12.39
N MET A 64 -4.61 12.18 -12.13
CA MET A 64 -4.08 13.00 -11.05
C MET A 64 -4.23 14.49 -11.32
N LEU A 65 -4.07 14.95 -12.56
CA LEU A 65 -4.33 16.34 -12.94
C LEU A 65 -5.80 16.71 -12.78
N GLN A 66 -6.72 15.82 -13.15
CA GLN A 66 -8.15 16.03 -12.90
C GLN A 66 -8.44 16.14 -11.40
N LYS A 67 -7.75 15.36 -10.57
CA LYS A 67 -7.93 15.33 -9.11
C LYS A 67 -7.33 16.54 -8.39
N PHE A 68 -6.17 17.02 -8.83
CA PHE A 68 -5.38 18.04 -8.11
C PHE A 68 -5.29 19.39 -8.83
N GLY A 69 -5.77 19.50 -10.06
CA GLY A 69 -6.04 20.77 -10.75
C GLY A 69 -4.87 21.36 -11.54
N SER A 70 -3.62 21.23 -11.11
CA SER A 70 -2.48 21.79 -11.85
C SER A 70 -1.23 20.91 -11.88
N GLU A 71 -0.48 21.03 -12.99
CA GLU A 71 0.81 20.37 -13.18
C GLU A 71 1.83 20.79 -12.11
N SER A 72 1.90 22.09 -11.78
CA SER A 72 2.84 22.59 -10.78
C SER A 72 2.53 22.04 -9.38
N GLN A 73 1.26 22.01 -8.98
CA GLN A 73 0.85 21.42 -7.69
C GLN A 73 1.12 19.91 -7.67
N LEU A 74 0.84 19.21 -8.77
CA LEU A 74 1.07 17.77 -8.85
C LEU A 74 2.56 17.43 -8.74
N ASN A 75 3.42 18.16 -9.45
CA ASN A 75 4.87 17.98 -9.39
C ASN A 75 5.42 18.32 -8.00
N ALA A 76 4.96 19.40 -7.38
CA ALA A 76 5.35 19.77 -6.02
C ALA A 76 4.95 18.70 -5.00
N MET A 77 3.74 18.13 -5.12
CA MET A 77 3.29 17.04 -4.27
C MET A 77 4.14 15.78 -4.44
N PHE A 78 4.46 15.40 -5.68
CA PHE A 78 5.33 14.24 -5.94
C PHE A 78 6.76 14.46 -5.44
N ALA A 79 7.31 15.66 -5.62
CA ALA A 79 8.62 16.00 -5.08
C ALA A 79 8.63 15.91 -3.55
N HIS A 80 7.61 16.46 -2.89
CA HIS A 80 7.46 16.35 -1.43
C HIS A 80 7.38 14.89 -0.97
N MET A 81 6.54 14.08 -1.63
CA MET A 81 6.44 12.65 -1.30
C MET A 81 7.74 11.89 -1.51
N THR A 82 8.48 12.22 -2.57
CA THR A 82 9.78 11.60 -2.84
C THR A 82 10.77 11.92 -1.73
N ASN A 83 10.89 13.19 -1.34
CA ASN A 83 11.76 13.62 -0.24
C ASN A 83 11.40 12.92 1.09
N VAL A 84 10.11 12.82 1.41
CA VAL A 84 9.66 12.09 2.62
C VAL A 84 10.01 10.61 2.50
N GLY A 85 9.81 10.01 1.32
CA GLY A 85 10.20 8.63 1.04
C GLY A 85 11.66 8.37 1.33
N GLU A 86 12.56 9.24 0.86
CA GLU A 86 14.00 9.13 1.08
C GLU A 86 14.36 9.07 2.57
N THR A 87 13.72 9.88 3.42
CA THR A 87 13.94 9.84 4.88
C THR A 87 13.54 8.50 5.53
N GLU A 88 12.68 7.74 4.85
CA GLU A 88 12.22 6.42 5.28
C GLU A 88 12.86 5.27 4.48
N GLY A 89 13.83 5.57 3.60
CA GLY A 89 14.48 4.59 2.74
C GLY A 89 13.57 4.05 1.62
N ILE A 90 12.69 4.90 1.07
CA ILE A 90 11.77 4.60 -0.01
C ILE A 90 12.15 5.40 -1.27
N ASP A 91 12.44 4.73 -2.38
CA ASP A 91 12.64 5.35 -3.71
C ASP A 91 11.30 5.43 -4.45
N PHE A 92 10.54 6.52 -4.25
CA PHE A 92 9.30 6.74 -4.99
C PHE A 92 9.56 7.18 -6.43
N ARG A 93 9.00 6.45 -7.40
CA ARG A 93 9.12 6.76 -8.84
C ARG A 93 7.77 7.04 -9.49
N PHE A 94 7.20 8.20 -9.14
CA PHE A 94 5.93 8.66 -9.72
C PHE A 94 6.01 8.87 -11.24
N ASP A 95 7.21 9.15 -11.76
CA ASP A 95 7.52 9.29 -13.19
C ASP A 95 7.31 8.00 -14.00
N LEU A 96 7.40 6.84 -13.36
CA LEU A 96 7.22 5.54 -14.00
C LEU A 96 5.79 5.02 -13.93
N VAL A 97 4.88 5.76 -13.30
CA VAL A 97 3.51 5.32 -13.06
C VAL A 97 2.66 5.61 -14.28
N ALA A 98 2.33 4.56 -15.03
CA ALA A 98 1.50 4.67 -16.23
C ALA A 98 0.00 4.75 -15.90
N TYR A 99 -0.48 4.04 -14.87
CA TYR A 99 -1.90 3.89 -14.57
C TYR A 99 -2.22 4.00 -13.07
N ALA A 100 -3.36 4.60 -12.75
CA ALA A 100 -4.03 4.52 -11.46
C ALA A 100 -5.00 3.31 -11.48
N PRO A 101 -4.70 2.21 -10.79
CA PRO A 101 -5.57 1.04 -10.76
C PRO A 101 -6.74 1.23 -9.77
N ASN A 102 -7.85 0.54 -10.01
CA ASN A 102 -8.82 0.24 -8.95
C ASN A 102 -8.20 -0.79 -7.98
N THR A 103 -8.43 -0.61 -6.69
CA THR A 103 -7.77 -1.37 -5.62
C THR A 103 -8.65 -2.44 -4.99
N PHE A 104 -9.93 -2.55 -5.36
CA PHE A 104 -10.89 -3.50 -4.81
C PHE A 104 -10.37 -4.95 -4.86
N GLU A 105 -9.94 -5.41 -6.04
CA GLU A 105 -9.47 -6.79 -6.20
C GLU A 105 -8.18 -7.07 -5.41
N ALA A 106 -7.30 -6.07 -5.29
CA ALA A 106 -6.11 -6.18 -4.45
C ALA A 106 -6.49 -6.33 -2.97
N HIS A 107 -7.43 -5.52 -2.48
CA HIS A 107 -7.94 -5.60 -1.10
C HIS A 107 -8.68 -6.91 -0.84
N ALA A 108 -9.51 -7.39 -1.77
CA ALA A 108 -10.21 -8.66 -1.65
C ALA A 108 -9.21 -9.84 -1.56
N TYR A 109 -8.14 -9.81 -2.36
CA TYR A 109 -7.08 -10.80 -2.31
C TYR A 109 -6.36 -10.84 -0.95
N PHE A 110 -5.94 -9.68 -0.42
CA PHE A 110 -5.25 -9.62 0.87
C PHE A 110 -6.20 -9.82 2.06
N GLY A 111 -7.47 -9.49 1.93
CA GLY A 111 -8.51 -9.66 2.95
C GLY A 111 -9.12 -11.06 3.01
N GLY A 112 -8.68 -11.99 2.16
CA GLY A 112 -9.16 -13.38 2.16
C GLY A 112 -10.60 -13.56 1.66
N GLN A 113 -11.14 -12.59 0.90
CA GLN A 113 -12.49 -12.71 0.35
C GLN A 113 -12.47 -13.41 -1.03
N PRO A 114 -13.43 -14.31 -1.31
CA PRO A 114 -13.55 -14.93 -2.62
C PRO A 114 -13.98 -13.89 -3.67
N LEU A 115 -13.21 -13.79 -4.77
CA LEU A 115 -13.51 -12.92 -5.90
C LEU A 115 -14.78 -13.40 -6.61
N LYS A 116 -15.90 -12.68 -6.48
CA LYS A 116 -17.11 -12.94 -7.28
C LYS A 116 -16.93 -12.38 -8.69
N GLY A 117 -16.73 -13.26 -9.66
CA GLY A 117 -17.05 -12.98 -11.07
C GLY A 117 -16.03 -12.19 -11.90
N SER A 118 -14.80 -11.95 -11.43
CA SER A 118 -13.78 -11.40 -12.33
C SER A 118 -13.25 -12.51 -13.24
N LYS A 119 -13.66 -12.48 -14.52
CA LYS A 119 -12.99 -13.25 -15.57
C LYS A 119 -11.56 -12.74 -15.62
N ASN A 120 -10.64 -13.47 -14.97
CA ASN A 120 -9.18 -13.37 -15.05
C ASN A 120 -8.67 -12.26 -15.99
N TYR A 121 -8.66 -11.02 -15.50
CA TYR A 121 -8.05 -9.90 -16.22
C TYR A 121 -6.93 -9.28 -15.41
N TRP A 122 -6.02 -10.14 -14.97
CA TRP A 122 -4.67 -9.75 -14.60
C TRP A 122 -3.72 -10.64 -15.38
N PRO A 123 -3.20 -10.19 -16.54
CA PRO A 123 -2.03 -10.83 -17.12
C PRO A 123 -0.96 -10.87 -16.02
N LYS A 124 -0.27 -12.00 -15.85
CA LYS A 124 0.83 -12.16 -14.88
C LYS A 124 1.89 -11.02 -14.99
N ARG A 125 2.08 -10.47 -16.20
CA ARG A 125 1.89 -9.03 -16.51
C ARG A 125 2.09 -7.98 -15.41
N TYR A 126 0.95 -7.71 -14.77
CA TYR A 126 0.60 -6.47 -14.06
C TYR A 126 0.97 -6.53 -12.57
N LEU A 127 0.77 -7.68 -11.91
CA LEU A 127 1.38 -7.94 -10.60
C LEU A 127 2.90 -7.80 -10.72
N ARG A 128 3.48 -8.27 -11.83
CA ARG A 128 4.92 -8.22 -12.03
C ARG A 128 5.43 -6.83 -12.39
N HIS A 129 4.72 -6.02 -13.16
CA HIS A 129 5.18 -4.67 -13.53
C HIS A 129 4.92 -3.63 -12.44
N THR A 130 3.74 -3.67 -11.81
CA THR A 130 3.36 -2.71 -10.78
C THR A 130 3.95 -3.09 -9.41
N LEU A 131 4.11 -4.38 -9.09
CA LEU A 131 4.63 -4.83 -7.78
C LEU A 131 6.02 -5.50 -7.80
N LEU A 132 6.59 -5.92 -8.95
CA LEU A 132 7.86 -6.70 -8.95
C LEU A 132 8.95 -6.28 -9.96
N ARG A 133 8.73 -5.38 -10.92
CA ARG A 133 9.71 -5.06 -11.99
C ARG A 133 9.74 -3.61 -12.47
N GLY A 134 8.97 -2.72 -11.86
CA GLY A 134 9.04 -1.29 -12.15
C GLY A 134 8.87 -0.48 -10.89
N ARG A 135 9.95 -0.33 -10.12
CA ARG A 135 10.35 0.77 -9.20
C ARG A 135 9.26 1.68 -8.57
N MET A 136 8.03 1.24 -8.34
CA MET A 136 7.07 1.90 -7.44
C MET A 136 6.90 1.11 -6.13
N TRP A 137 7.41 -0.13 -6.08
CA TRP A 137 7.29 -1.01 -4.91
C TRP A 137 8.54 -1.90 -4.82
N VAL A 138 9.63 -1.41 -4.24
CA VAL A 138 10.72 -2.29 -3.81
C VAL A 138 10.26 -3.01 -2.54
N THR A 139 10.07 -4.32 -2.66
CA THR A 139 9.88 -5.32 -1.59
C THR A 139 8.66 -5.17 -0.68
N VAL A 140 7.53 -5.78 -1.08
CA VAL A 140 6.51 -6.21 -0.10
C VAL A 140 6.06 -7.67 -0.28
N ILE A 141 6.45 -8.34 -1.38
CA ILE A 141 5.84 -9.65 -1.72
C ILE A 141 6.51 -10.90 -1.10
N PRO A 142 7.74 -10.91 -0.52
CA PRO A 142 8.16 -12.09 0.26
C PRO A 142 7.75 -12.06 1.74
N LEU A 143 7.40 -10.90 2.32
CA LEU A 143 7.23 -10.77 3.78
C LEU A 143 5.78 -10.81 4.29
N LEU A 144 4.79 -10.69 3.40
CA LEU A 144 3.37 -10.91 3.75
C LEU A 144 3.00 -12.41 3.80
N LEU A 145 3.91 -13.30 3.43
CA LEU A 145 3.74 -14.76 3.47
C LEU A 145 4.54 -15.43 4.60
N LEU A 146 5.22 -14.65 5.47
CA LEU A 146 5.80 -15.23 6.68
C LEU A 146 4.68 -15.47 7.69
N PRO A 147 4.54 -16.71 8.21
CA PRO A 147 3.56 -16.99 9.25
C PRO A 147 3.79 -16.07 10.45
N THR A 148 2.71 -15.47 10.94
CA THR A 148 2.64 -14.58 12.11
C THR A 148 2.84 -15.32 13.44
N ARG A 149 3.86 -16.19 13.51
CA ARG A 149 4.31 -16.78 14.77
C ARG A 149 5.80 -16.52 14.92
N LEU A 150 6.11 -15.38 15.55
CA LEU A 150 7.31 -15.31 16.37
C LEU A 150 6.97 -16.11 17.63
N GLY A 151 7.60 -17.28 17.77
CA GLY A 151 7.63 -18.01 19.04
C GLY A 151 8.55 -17.34 20.04
#